data_AF-X0WVW2-F1
#
_entry.id   AF-X0WVW2-F1
#
_cell.length_a   1.000
_cell.length_b   1.000
_cell.length_c   1.000
_cell.angle_alpha   90.00
_cell.angle_beta   90.00
_cell.angle_gamma   90.00
#
_symmetry.space_group_name_H-M   'P 1'
#
loop_
_entity.id
_entity.type
_entity.pdbx_description
1 polymer ?
#
loop_
_entity_poly.entity_id
_entity_poly.type
_entity_poly.pdbx_seq_one_letter_code
_entity_poly.pdbx_strand_id
1 'polypeptide(L)'
;AWSYNAISGGVYRTTEINNDITAIVMFNSLIGAITTPGDPDNDVLVQDVNTYNAMGYLISPNINFGLNTKINWIAVVLEGQGLFEAGDQIELWYSTDAEAINDQDHFSWTLISRISHPTHSGIEVPMLAVQSNSLALQVKMYPTQGGTKSPILTRFAVRGFPAHRDWLLDLPVNVSDIVSAPYRLPYRLPGLGNTIHESLLNLSGASVSVEVLDPPFKMSGVVDQVMEPTTYISDRGSVMRWCQVRVRG
;
A
#
# COMPACT_ATOMS: atom_id res chain seq x y z
N ALA A 1 11.49 -27.89 -17.64
CA ALA A 1 11.36 -26.78 -18.58
C ALA A 1 11.88 -25.53 -17.91
N TRP A 2 12.83 -24.83 -18.53
CA TRP A 2 13.29 -23.53 -18.05
C TRP A 2 12.88 -22.47 -19.07
N SER A 3 12.32 -21.37 -18.59
CA SER A 3 11.85 -20.26 -19.42
C SER A 3 12.90 -19.15 -19.42
N TYR A 4 13.35 -18.74 -20.60
CA TYR A 4 14.24 -17.60 -20.79
C TYR A 4 13.47 -16.41 -21.34
N ASN A 5 13.55 -15.27 -20.66
CA ASN A 5 12.87 -14.04 -21.02
C ASN A 5 13.88 -13.00 -21.51
N ALA A 6 13.69 -12.51 -22.74
CA ALA A 6 14.57 -11.50 -23.31
C ALA A 6 13.81 -10.49 -24.17
N ILE A 7 14.37 -9.28 -24.24
CA ILE A 7 13.84 -8.17 -25.05
C ILE A 7 14.64 -8.11 -26.34
N SER A 8 13.98 -8.32 -27.48
CA SER A 8 14.59 -8.23 -28.82
C SER A 8 13.67 -7.41 -29.73
N GLY A 9 14.24 -6.44 -30.45
CA GLY A 9 13.49 -5.54 -31.33
C GLY A 9 12.46 -4.66 -30.62
N GLY A 10 12.62 -4.41 -29.31
CA GLY A 10 11.65 -3.65 -28.50
C GLY A 10 10.43 -4.46 -28.04
N VAL A 11 10.42 -5.78 -28.27
CA VAL A 11 9.33 -6.68 -27.88
C VAL A 11 9.82 -7.69 -26.87
N TYR A 12 9.02 -7.93 -25.82
CA TYR A 12 9.27 -8.97 -24.82
C TYR A 12 8.99 -10.34 -25.41
N ARG A 13 9.94 -11.26 -25.26
CA ARG A 13 9.86 -12.62 -25.80
C ARG A 13 10.26 -13.64 -24.73
N THR A 14 9.51 -14.72 -24.67
CA THR A 14 9.75 -15.85 -23.78
C THR A 14 10.01 -17.10 -24.61
N THR A 15 11.11 -17.77 -24.32
CA THR A 15 11.47 -19.04 -24.91
C THR A 15 11.42 -20.11 -23.82
N GLU A 16 10.51 -21.06 -23.95
CA GLU A 16 10.51 -22.26 -23.12
C GLU A 16 11.46 -23.28 -23.71
N ILE A 17 12.45 -23.71 -22.92
CA ILE A 17 13.34 -24.78 -23.35
C ILE A 17 13.20 -26.00 -22.46
N ASN A 18 13.01 -27.12 -23.13
CA ASN A 18 12.83 -28.44 -22.53
C ASN A 18 14.10 -29.30 -22.57
N ASN A 19 15.16 -28.83 -23.23
CA ASN A 19 16.43 -29.55 -23.41
C ASN A 19 17.60 -28.82 -22.74
N ASP A 20 18.74 -29.51 -22.64
CA ASP A 20 20.00 -28.92 -22.18
C ASP A 20 20.60 -28.03 -23.30
N ILE A 21 20.92 -26.78 -22.97
CA ILE A 21 21.42 -25.77 -23.92
C ILE A 21 22.88 -25.45 -23.62
N THR A 22 23.66 -25.32 -24.69
CA THR A 22 25.04 -24.84 -24.62
C THR A 22 25.17 -23.34 -24.86
N ALA A 23 24.32 -22.75 -25.70
CA ALA A 23 24.32 -21.31 -25.92
C ALA A 23 22.92 -20.76 -26.27
N ILE A 24 22.66 -19.53 -25.83
CA ILE A 24 21.51 -18.73 -26.24
C ILE A 24 22.04 -17.62 -27.14
N VAL A 25 21.46 -17.46 -28.32
CA VAL A 25 21.86 -16.44 -29.29
C VAL A 25 20.68 -15.48 -29.50
N MET A 26 20.96 -14.19 -29.36
CA MET A 26 20.00 -13.13 -29.59
C MET A 26 20.43 -12.32 -30.81
N PHE A 27 19.56 -12.26 -31.82
CA PHE A 27 19.67 -11.31 -32.91
C PHE A 27 18.62 -10.20 -32.73
N ASN A 28 18.76 -9.10 -33.45
CA ASN A 28 17.87 -7.92 -33.36
C ASN A 28 16.37 -8.24 -33.41
N SER A 29 15.97 -9.35 -34.06
CA SER A 29 14.57 -9.77 -34.20
C SER A 29 14.33 -11.25 -33.89
N LEU A 30 15.31 -11.96 -33.32
CA LEU A 30 15.25 -13.41 -33.10
C LEU A 30 15.91 -13.80 -31.78
N ILE A 31 15.34 -14.79 -31.10
CA ILE A 31 16.00 -15.51 -30.01
C ILE A 31 16.09 -16.96 -30.49
N GLY A 32 17.28 -17.53 -30.39
CA GLY A 32 17.51 -18.93 -30.67
C GLY A 32 18.34 -19.58 -29.56
N ALA A 33 18.23 -20.90 -29.46
CA ALA A 33 19.07 -21.69 -28.57
C ALA A 33 19.78 -22.80 -29.33
N ILE A 34 20.99 -23.13 -28.85
CA ILE A 34 21.85 -24.19 -29.38
C ILE A 34 21.92 -25.30 -28.33
N THR A 35 21.44 -26.49 -28.67
CA THR A 35 21.43 -27.65 -27.79
C THR A 35 22.84 -28.27 -27.64
N THR A 36 23.03 -29.12 -26.63
CA THR A 36 24.31 -29.80 -26.37
C THR A 36 24.71 -30.74 -27.52
N PRO A 37 26.01 -30.81 -27.91
CA PRO A 37 26.46 -31.74 -28.94
C PRO A 37 26.19 -33.20 -28.54
N GLY A 38 25.39 -33.92 -29.34
CA GLY A 38 25.09 -35.35 -29.14
C GLY A 38 23.61 -35.68 -28.94
N ASP A 39 22.73 -34.68 -28.87
CA ASP A 39 21.28 -34.87 -28.93
C ASP A 39 20.85 -35.19 -30.38
N PRO A 40 20.07 -36.26 -30.66
CA PRO A 40 19.57 -36.57 -32.00
C PRO A 40 18.76 -35.42 -32.64
N ASP A 41 18.18 -34.53 -31.83
CA ASP A 41 17.55 -33.28 -32.26
C ASP A 41 18.56 -32.12 -32.17
N ASN A 42 19.61 -32.21 -33.00
CA ASN A 42 20.71 -31.24 -33.12
C ASN A 42 20.24 -29.94 -33.83
N ASP A 43 19.04 -29.48 -33.47
CA ASP A 43 18.34 -28.39 -34.12
C ASP A 43 18.72 -27.06 -33.46
N VAL A 44 19.05 -26.09 -34.30
CA VAL A 44 18.97 -24.69 -33.89
C VAL A 44 17.49 -24.40 -33.64
N LEU A 45 17.10 -24.33 -32.38
CA LEU A 45 15.75 -23.94 -31.98
C LEU A 45 15.61 -22.44 -32.25
N VAL A 46 15.26 -22.07 -33.48
CA VAL A 46 14.91 -20.71 -33.87
C VAL A 46 13.42 -20.52 -33.59
N GLN A 47 13.08 -19.71 -32.59
CA GLN A 47 11.67 -19.39 -32.34
C GLN A 47 11.18 -18.40 -33.39
N ASP A 48 10.05 -18.74 -34.00
CA ASP A 48 9.42 -18.07 -35.14
C ASP A 48 9.16 -16.57 -34.88
N VAL A 49 9.44 -15.76 -35.90
CA VAL A 49 9.27 -14.29 -35.93
C VAL A 49 7.78 -13.90 -35.85
N ASN A 50 6.87 -14.84 -36.11
CA ASN A 50 5.44 -14.61 -36.27
C ASN A 50 4.59 -15.06 -35.07
N THR A 51 5.17 -15.74 -34.08
CA THR A 51 4.47 -16.08 -32.83
C THR A 51 4.51 -14.91 -31.86
N TYR A 52 3.54 -14.01 -31.99
CA TYR A 52 3.32 -12.93 -31.03
C TYR A 52 2.53 -13.44 -29.82
N ASN A 53 2.91 -13.01 -28.62
CA ASN A 53 2.13 -13.28 -27.43
C ASN A 53 0.79 -12.54 -27.50
N ALA A 54 -0.30 -13.25 -27.21
CA ALA A 54 -1.65 -12.68 -27.18
C ALA A 54 -1.89 -11.71 -26.02
N MET A 55 -0.99 -11.70 -25.02
CA MET A 55 -1.06 -10.83 -23.85
C MET A 55 0.33 -10.67 -23.21
N GLY A 56 0.63 -9.48 -22.72
CA GLY A 56 1.72 -9.24 -21.77
C GLY A 56 1.16 -8.76 -20.43
N TYR A 57 1.89 -8.98 -19.34
CA TYR A 57 1.45 -8.57 -18.01
C TYR A 57 2.58 -7.95 -17.17
N LEU A 58 2.19 -7.12 -16.22
CA LEU A 58 3.05 -6.52 -15.20
C LEU A 58 2.38 -6.69 -13.84
N ILE A 59 3.06 -7.31 -12.89
CA ILE A 59 2.59 -7.43 -11.51
C ILE A 59 3.37 -6.45 -10.63
N SER A 60 2.66 -5.62 -9.88
CA SER A 60 3.26 -4.71 -8.91
C SER A 60 3.75 -5.49 -7.69
N PRO A 61 4.74 -4.96 -6.94
CA PRO A 61 4.99 -5.45 -5.59
C PRO A 61 3.72 -5.32 -4.73
N ASN A 62 3.63 -6.14 -3.68
CA ASN A 62 2.59 -6.01 -2.67
C ASN A 62 2.68 -4.64 -2.00
N ILE A 63 1.63 -3.84 -2.16
CA ILE A 63 1.50 -2.53 -1.54
C ILE A 63 1.06 -2.74 -0.10
N ASN A 64 1.92 -2.42 0.86
CA ASN A 64 1.65 -2.51 2.30
C ASN A 64 2.33 -1.31 2.98
N PHE A 65 1.66 -0.74 3.99
CA PHE A 65 2.16 0.40 4.78
C PHE A 65 2.75 0.01 6.14
N GLY A 66 2.91 -1.29 6.40
CA GLY A 66 3.42 -1.81 7.68
C GLY A 66 2.44 -1.61 8.84
N LEU A 67 1.18 -1.29 8.54
CA LEU A 67 0.12 -1.11 9.52
C LEU A 67 -0.46 -2.48 9.88
N ASN A 68 -0.81 -2.66 11.16
CA ASN A 68 -1.56 -3.84 11.60
C ASN A 68 -3.07 -3.73 11.28
N THR A 69 -3.49 -2.61 10.69
CA THR A 69 -4.88 -2.30 10.36
C THR A 69 -5.11 -2.41 8.86
N LYS A 70 -6.31 -2.87 8.50
CA LYS A 70 -6.74 -2.93 7.10
C LYS A 70 -6.81 -1.53 6.51
N ILE A 71 -6.50 -1.42 5.23
CA ILE A 71 -6.64 -0.21 4.44
C ILE A 71 -7.89 -0.36 3.59
N ASN A 72 -8.71 0.68 3.58
CA ASN A 72 -9.80 0.88 2.63
C ASN A 72 -9.22 1.42 1.32
N TRP A 73 -9.20 0.59 0.28
CA TRP A 73 -8.78 1.02 -1.05
C TRP A 73 -9.96 1.69 -1.74
N ILE A 74 -9.76 2.93 -2.22
CA ILE A 74 -10.86 3.81 -2.67
C ILE A 74 -10.97 3.81 -4.18
N ALA A 75 -9.83 3.95 -4.86
CA ALA A 75 -9.84 4.18 -6.28
C ALA A 75 -8.49 3.87 -6.91
N VAL A 76 -8.56 3.60 -8.21
CA VAL A 76 -7.42 3.43 -9.09
C VAL A 76 -7.52 4.36 -10.27
N VAL A 77 -6.37 4.75 -10.80
CA VAL A 77 -6.26 5.42 -12.08
C VAL A 77 -5.40 4.56 -12.97
N LEU A 78 -5.86 4.33 -14.20
CA LEU A 78 -5.12 3.64 -15.24
C LEU A 78 -5.05 4.59 -16.45
N GLU A 79 -3.86 4.75 -17.02
CA GLU A 79 -3.64 5.58 -18.20
C GLU A 79 -2.74 4.86 -19.19
N GLY A 80 -3.21 4.79 -20.42
CA GLY A 80 -2.44 4.31 -21.55
C GLY A 80 -2.64 5.13 -22.82
N GLN A 81 -1.74 4.92 -23.76
CA GLN A 81 -1.70 5.49 -25.10
C GLN A 81 -1.64 4.37 -26.14
N GLY A 82 -1.88 4.70 -27.41
CA GLY A 82 -1.77 3.70 -28.49
C GLY A 82 -3.02 2.84 -28.69
N LEU A 83 -4.11 3.10 -27.96
CA LEU A 83 -5.35 2.31 -27.99
C LEU A 83 -6.23 2.71 -29.19
N PHE A 84 -5.77 2.48 -30.42
CA PHE A 84 -6.42 3.04 -31.62
C PHE A 84 -7.20 2.02 -32.43
N GLU A 85 -7.04 0.72 -32.18
CA GLU A 85 -7.50 -0.33 -33.08
C GLU A 85 -8.26 -1.46 -32.37
N ALA A 86 -9.00 -2.25 -33.15
CA ALA A 86 -9.82 -3.34 -32.62
C ALA A 86 -8.96 -4.39 -31.90
N GLY A 87 -9.23 -4.60 -30.61
CA GLY A 87 -8.52 -5.58 -29.78
C GLY A 87 -7.47 -4.98 -28.84
N ASP A 88 -7.04 -3.73 -29.05
CA ASP A 88 -6.13 -3.05 -28.12
C ASP A 88 -6.83 -2.79 -26.79
N GLN A 89 -6.32 -3.37 -25.71
CA GLN A 89 -6.84 -3.07 -24.38
C GLN A 89 -5.76 -3.21 -23.31
N ILE A 90 -5.89 -2.36 -22.30
CA ILE A 90 -5.15 -2.46 -21.05
C ILE A 90 -6.16 -2.71 -19.94
N GLU A 91 -5.92 -3.74 -19.15
CA GLU A 91 -6.73 -4.10 -18.00
C GLU A 91 -5.91 -3.94 -16.73
N LEU A 92 -6.54 -3.40 -15.69
CA LEU A 92 -6.00 -3.34 -14.34
C LEU A 92 -6.81 -4.25 -13.44
N TRP A 93 -6.11 -5.17 -12.80
CA TRP A 93 -6.60 -6.16 -11.88
C TRP A 93 -5.99 -5.92 -10.50
N TYR A 94 -6.68 -6.35 -9.45
CA TYR A 94 -6.14 -6.36 -8.08
C TYR A 94 -6.32 -7.71 -7.42
N SER A 95 -5.49 -7.97 -6.42
CA SER A 95 -5.67 -9.05 -5.46
C SER A 95 -5.40 -8.53 -4.05
N THR A 96 -6.18 -8.97 -3.08
CA THR A 96 -5.90 -8.77 -1.65
C THR A 96 -5.10 -9.92 -1.04
N ASP A 97 -4.96 -11.03 -1.77
CA ASP A 97 -4.08 -12.13 -1.40
C ASP A 97 -2.65 -11.79 -1.79
N ALA A 98 -1.75 -11.87 -0.81
CA ALA A 98 -0.34 -11.54 -0.98
C ALA A 98 0.40 -12.56 -1.86
N GLU A 99 -0.05 -13.82 -1.89
CA GLU A 99 0.58 -14.89 -2.68
C GLU A 99 0.31 -14.76 -4.18
N ALA A 100 -0.73 -14.00 -4.57
CA ALA A 100 -1.08 -13.77 -5.97
C ALA A 100 0.05 -13.12 -6.78
N ILE A 101 1.02 -12.46 -6.13
CA ILE A 101 2.19 -11.89 -6.82
C ILE A 101 3.04 -12.95 -7.54
N ASN A 102 3.01 -14.19 -7.06
CA ASN A 102 3.83 -15.29 -7.57
C ASN A 102 3.18 -15.99 -8.77
N ASP A 103 1.91 -15.71 -9.08
CA ASP A 103 1.15 -16.39 -10.13
C ASP A 103 0.21 -15.40 -10.86
N GLN A 104 0.45 -15.21 -12.15
CA GLN A 104 -0.35 -14.31 -13.00
C GLN A 104 -1.80 -14.77 -13.22
N ASP A 105 -2.07 -16.07 -13.01
CA ASP A 105 -3.37 -16.71 -13.24
C ASP A 105 -4.02 -17.12 -11.90
N HIS A 106 -3.51 -16.59 -10.79
CA HIS A 106 -4.07 -16.81 -9.47
C HIS A 106 -5.55 -16.42 -9.41
N PHE A 107 -6.38 -17.27 -8.81
CA PHE A 107 -7.84 -17.11 -8.80
C PHE A 107 -8.33 -15.85 -8.07
N SER A 108 -7.49 -15.23 -7.23
CA SER A 108 -7.85 -14.04 -6.46
C SER A 108 -7.81 -12.74 -7.27
N TRP A 109 -7.25 -12.77 -8.49
CA TRP A 109 -7.21 -11.60 -9.36
C TRP A 109 -8.62 -11.17 -9.76
N THR A 110 -8.97 -9.93 -9.45
CA THR A 110 -10.27 -9.31 -9.77
C THR A 110 -10.07 -8.10 -10.66
N LEU A 111 -10.83 -8.01 -11.76
CA LEU A 111 -10.75 -6.89 -12.70
C LEU A 111 -11.32 -5.61 -12.07
N ILE A 112 -10.58 -4.50 -12.15
CA ILE A 112 -11.03 -3.18 -11.68
C ILE A 112 -11.45 -2.31 -12.85
N SER A 113 -10.58 -2.21 -13.85
CA SER A 113 -10.72 -1.26 -14.94
C SER A 113 -10.18 -1.87 -16.23
N ARG A 114 -10.84 -1.55 -17.33
CA ARG A 114 -10.42 -1.90 -18.68
C ARG A 114 -10.50 -0.64 -19.52
N ILE A 115 -9.40 -0.33 -20.21
CA ILE A 115 -9.34 0.74 -21.18
C ILE A 115 -9.10 0.10 -22.55
N SER A 116 -10.08 0.27 -23.43
CA SER A 116 -10.02 -0.17 -24.83
C SER A 116 -10.24 1.00 -25.81
N HIS A 117 -10.23 2.24 -25.30
CA HIS A 117 -10.48 3.45 -26.09
C HIS A 117 -9.78 4.67 -25.45
N PRO A 118 -9.21 5.60 -26.22
CA PRO A 118 -8.37 6.70 -25.72
C PRO A 118 -9.13 7.68 -24.82
N THR A 119 -10.43 7.85 -25.02
CA THR A 119 -11.28 8.74 -24.21
C THR A 119 -11.53 8.25 -22.79
N HIS A 120 -11.20 6.99 -22.49
CA HIS A 120 -11.39 6.38 -21.17
C HIS A 120 -10.07 6.24 -20.39
N SER A 121 -9.01 6.85 -20.90
CA SER A 121 -7.68 6.86 -20.29
C SER A 121 -7.57 7.93 -19.20
N GLY A 122 -6.95 7.59 -18.07
CA GLY A 122 -6.69 8.54 -16.97
C GLY A 122 -7.90 8.84 -16.08
N ILE A 123 -9.02 8.13 -16.28
CA ILE A 123 -10.22 8.25 -15.44
C ILE A 123 -10.02 7.45 -14.15
N GLU A 124 -10.42 8.07 -13.04
CA GLU A 124 -10.41 7.42 -11.74
C GLU A 124 -11.61 6.47 -11.59
N VAL A 125 -11.34 5.21 -11.27
CA VAL A 125 -12.35 4.17 -11.08
C VAL A 125 -12.44 3.81 -9.60
N PRO A 126 -13.62 3.89 -8.97
CA PRO A 126 -13.79 3.56 -7.56
C PRO A 126 -13.68 2.05 -7.31
N MET A 127 -13.02 1.70 -6.21
CA MET A 127 -12.97 0.35 -5.65
C MET A 127 -13.98 0.27 -4.51
N LEU A 128 -14.97 -0.62 -4.63
CA LEU A 128 -16.06 -0.72 -3.66
C LEU A 128 -15.77 -1.82 -2.63
N ALA A 129 -15.78 -1.45 -1.35
CA ALA A 129 -15.64 -2.37 -0.22
C ALA A 129 -14.36 -3.22 -0.21
N VAL A 130 -13.26 -2.74 -0.80
CA VAL A 130 -11.98 -3.45 -0.81
C VAL A 130 -11.18 -3.05 0.44
N GLN A 131 -11.06 -3.99 1.38
CA GLN A 131 -10.33 -3.81 2.64
C GLN A 131 -9.26 -4.87 2.84
N SER A 132 -8.00 -4.47 2.93
CA SER A 132 -6.89 -5.41 3.13
C SER A 132 -5.64 -4.72 3.69
N ASN A 133 -4.74 -5.50 4.28
CA ASN A 133 -3.43 -5.00 4.74
C ASN A 133 -2.44 -4.85 3.58
N SER A 134 -2.58 -5.70 2.56
CA SER A 134 -1.79 -5.69 1.34
C SER A 134 -2.68 -5.62 0.10
N LEU A 135 -2.20 -4.99 -0.95
CA LEU A 135 -2.83 -4.98 -2.26
C LEU A 135 -1.79 -5.25 -3.33
N ALA A 136 -2.01 -6.25 -4.17
CA ALA A 136 -1.26 -6.47 -5.38
C ALA A 136 -2.06 -5.90 -6.56
N LEU A 137 -1.36 -5.31 -7.53
CA LEU A 137 -1.96 -4.86 -8.79
C LEU A 137 -1.35 -5.66 -9.95
N GLN A 138 -2.16 -6.02 -10.91
CA GLN A 138 -1.71 -6.66 -12.15
C GLN A 138 -2.26 -5.88 -13.34
N VAL A 139 -1.37 -5.44 -14.21
CA VAL A 139 -1.73 -4.85 -15.50
C VAL A 139 -1.61 -5.92 -16.56
N LYS A 140 -2.68 -6.16 -17.33
CA LYS A 140 -2.68 -7.01 -18.52
C LYS A 140 -2.82 -6.14 -19.76
N MET A 141 -1.98 -6.37 -20.75
CA MET A 141 -1.90 -5.60 -21.99
C MET A 141 -2.13 -6.55 -23.15
N TYR A 142 -3.10 -6.23 -23.99
CA TYR A 142 -3.46 -7.04 -25.13
C TYR A 142 -3.12 -6.24 -26.40
N PRO A 143 -2.33 -6.83 -27.31
CA PRO A 143 -1.99 -6.18 -28.58
C PRO A 143 -3.21 -6.13 -29.50
N THR A 144 -3.06 -5.42 -30.60
CA THR A 144 -4.11 -5.29 -31.61
C THR A 144 -4.46 -6.66 -32.18
N GLN A 145 -5.69 -6.83 -32.66
CA GLN A 145 -6.06 -8.03 -33.40
C GLN A 145 -5.10 -8.23 -34.60
N GLY A 146 -4.29 -9.30 -34.54
CA GLY A 146 -3.23 -9.58 -35.52
C GLY A 146 -1.81 -9.24 -35.08
N GLY A 147 -1.61 -8.70 -33.87
CA GLY A 147 -0.28 -8.53 -33.25
C GLY A 147 0.59 -7.43 -33.88
N THR A 148 0.00 -6.49 -34.61
CA THR A 148 0.72 -5.46 -35.38
C THR A 148 1.17 -4.26 -34.55
N LYS A 149 0.49 -3.97 -33.43
CA LYS A 149 0.84 -2.89 -32.50
C LYS A 149 0.60 -3.34 -31.05
N SER A 150 1.35 -2.75 -30.14
CA SER A 150 1.23 -2.97 -28.70
C SER A 150 0.71 -1.71 -28.01
N PRO A 151 -0.22 -1.84 -27.05
CA PRO A 151 -0.64 -0.69 -26.25
C PRO A 151 0.51 -0.20 -25.35
N ILE A 152 0.49 1.09 -25.02
CA ILE A 152 1.51 1.71 -24.15
C ILE A 152 0.86 2.08 -22.83
N LEU A 153 1.35 1.49 -21.72
CA LEU A 153 0.98 1.91 -20.38
C LEU A 153 1.78 3.16 -19.99
N THR A 154 1.10 4.25 -19.65
CA THR A 154 1.74 5.52 -19.23
C THR A 154 1.83 5.61 -17.72
N ARG A 155 0.72 5.34 -17.02
CA ARG A 155 0.70 5.29 -15.55
C ARG A 155 -0.40 4.39 -15.03
N PHE A 156 -0.19 3.88 -13.83
CA PHE A 156 -1.24 3.39 -12.97
C PHE A 156 -0.97 3.84 -11.54
N ALA A 157 -2.02 4.11 -10.79
CA ALA A 157 -1.94 4.52 -9.40
C ALA A 157 -3.15 3.99 -8.63
N VAL A 158 -2.95 3.75 -7.33
CA VAL A 158 -4.02 3.37 -6.40
C VAL A 158 -3.96 4.30 -5.20
N ARG A 159 -5.12 4.58 -4.62
CA ARG A 159 -5.23 5.29 -3.35
C ARG A 159 -6.08 4.51 -2.36
N GLY A 160 -5.66 4.57 -1.11
CA GLY A 160 -6.38 3.99 0.02
C GLY A 160 -6.21 4.84 1.27
N PHE A 161 -7.09 4.62 2.25
CA PHE A 161 -7.02 5.22 3.58
C PHE A 161 -7.15 4.11 4.64
N PRO A 162 -6.50 4.21 5.80
CA PRO A 162 -6.65 3.24 6.87
C PRO A 162 -8.14 3.06 7.29
N ALA A 163 -8.59 1.82 7.49
CA ALA A 163 -10.01 1.47 7.54
C ALA A 163 -10.77 1.86 8.83
N HIS A 164 -10.08 2.20 9.92
CA HIS A 164 -10.65 2.66 11.21
C HIS A 164 -9.49 3.07 12.14
N ARG A 165 -9.69 3.77 13.26
CA ARG A 165 -10.08 5.18 13.47
C ARG A 165 -8.83 5.80 14.12
N ASP A 166 -8.30 6.92 13.63
CA ASP A 166 -7.48 7.78 14.50
C ASP A 166 -8.32 7.99 15.77
N TRP A 167 -7.83 7.52 16.92
CA TRP A 167 -8.47 7.85 18.18
C TRP A 167 -7.81 9.10 18.73
N LEU A 168 -8.64 9.99 19.25
CA LEU A 168 -8.23 11.21 19.95
C LEU A 168 -8.71 11.05 21.38
N LEU A 169 -7.76 11.04 22.31
CA LEU A 169 -8.04 11.05 23.73
C LEU A 169 -7.69 12.43 24.28
N ASP A 170 -8.71 13.16 24.72
CA ASP A 170 -8.56 14.41 25.45
C ASP A 170 -8.65 14.11 26.96
N LEU A 171 -7.51 14.21 27.65
CA LEU A 171 -7.38 13.97 29.09
C LEU A 171 -7.28 15.30 29.86
N PRO A 172 -8.23 15.59 30.78
CA PRO A 172 -8.04 16.66 31.75
C PRO A 172 -7.10 16.20 32.86
N VAL A 173 -5.97 16.88 33.03
CA VAL A 173 -4.99 16.62 34.09
C VAL A 173 -4.99 17.77 35.08
N ASN A 174 -5.09 17.44 36.37
CA ASN A 174 -4.96 18.41 37.45
C ASN A 174 -3.47 18.79 37.62
N VAL A 175 -3.17 20.08 37.45
CA VAL A 175 -1.83 20.68 37.59
C VAL A 175 -1.83 21.76 38.68
N SER A 176 -2.59 21.53 39.76
CA SER A 176 -2.59 22.38 40.95
C SER A 176 -1.53 21.94 41.97
N ASP A 177 -1.14 22.87 42.84
CA ASP A 177 -0.25 22.60 43.98
C ASP A 177 -0.96 21.89 45.14
N ILE A 178 -2.24 21.53 44.99
CA ILE A 178 -3.07 21.01 46.08
C ILE A 178 -3.33 19.53 45.84
N VAL A 179 -2.92 18.72 46.81
CA VAL A 179 -3.24 17.29 46.85
C VAL A 179 -4.41 17.09 47.79
N SER A 180 -5.48 16.48 47.28
CA SER A 180 -6.65 16.11 48.07
C SER A 180 -6.82 14.60 48.03
N ALA A 181 -7.25 14.02 49.16
CA ALA A 181 -7.60 12.62 49.27
C ALA A 181 -8.97 12.52 49.97
N PRO A 182 -9.77 11.48 49.66
CA PRO A 182 -11.05 11.26 50.33
C PRO A 182 -10.88 11.27 51.86
N TYR A 183 -11.77 12.00 52.55
CA TYR A 183 -11.81 12.12 54.01
C TYR A 183 -10.56 12.75 54.67
N ARG A 184 -9.70 13.44 53.90
CA ARG A 184 -8.56 14.19 54.43
C ARG A 184 -8.62 15.67 54.04
N LEU A 185 -8.11 16.52 54.93
CA LEU A 185 -7.92 17.94 54.62
C LEU A 185 -6.91 18.08 53.46
N PRO A 186 -7.16 18.97 52.48
CA PRO A 186 -6.23 19.20 51.39
C PRO A 186 -4.87 19.70 51.90
N TYR A 187 -3.79 19.18 51.31
CA TYR A 187 -2.43 19.61 51.61
C TYR A 187 -1.84 20.34 50.41
N ARG A 188 -1.20 21.49 50.66
CA ARG A 188 -0.56 22.28 49.61
C ARG A 188 0.92 21.93 49.53
N LEU A 189 1.35 21.44 48.37
CA LEU A 189 2.75 21.20 48.04
C LEU A 189 3.19 22.24 47.00
N PRO A 190 3.94 23.28 47.40
CA PRO A 190 4.36 24.34 46.49
C PRO A 190 5.19 23.78 45.32
N GLY A 191 4.83 24.15 44.09
CA GLY A 191 5.59 23.78 42.89
C GLY A 191 5.20 22.42 42.27
N LEU A 192 4.32 21.64 42.90
CA LEU A 192 3.84 20.37 42.35
C LEU A 192 3.14 20.57 41.00
N GLY A 193 2.31 21.61 40.87
CA GLY A 193 1.60 21.87 39.63
C GLY A 193 2.54 22.18 38.46
N ASN A 194 3.62 22.93 38.76
CA ASN A 194 4.62 23.28 37.76
C ASN A 194 5.42 22.07 37.29
N THR A 195 5.85 21.20 38.21
CA THR A 195 6.62 20.00 37.86
C THR A 195 5.80 18.99 37.06
N ILE A 196 4.51 18.81 37.37
CA ILE A 196 3.62 17.96 36.58
C ILE A 196 3.46 18.53 35.16
N HIS A 197 3.22 19.83 35.04
CA HIS A 197 3.05 20.48 33.75
C HIS A 197 4.33 20.41 32.88
N GLU A 198 5.50 20.68 33.45
CA GLU A 198 6.78 20.51 32.75
C GLU A 198 7.02 19.06 32.32
N SER A 199 6.63 18.08 33.15
CA SER A 199 6.72 16.66 32.80
C SER A 199 5.82 16.31 31.61
N LEU A 200 4.61 16.86 31.56
CA LEU A 200 3.70 16.68 30.42
C LEU A 200 4.25 17.33 29.15
N LEU A 201 4.79 18.54 29.25
CA LEU A 201 5.42 19.23 28.12
C LEU A 201 6.60 18.43 27.54
N ASN A 202 7.41 17.80 28.40
CA ASN A 202 8.52 16.95 27.96
C ASN A 202 8.05 15.67 27.25
N LEU A 203 6.80 15.23 27.48
CA LEU A 203 6.19 14.09 26.79
C LEU A 203 5.57 14.49 25.44
N SER A 204 5.45 15.78 25.13
CA SER A 204 4.91 16.25 23.86
C SER A 204 5.73 15.69 22.69
N GLY A 205 5.07 15.02 21.75
CA GLY A 205 5.71 14.33 20.62
C GLY A 205 6.34 12.97 20.95
N ALA A 206 6.31 12.52 22.22
CA ALA A 206 6.77 11.20 22.61
C ALA A 206 5.68 10.13 22.42
N SER A 207 6.10 8.89 22.15
CA SER A 207 5.19 7.74 22.14
C SER A 207 4.88 7.31 23.58
N VAL A 208 3.59 7.22 23.90
CA VAL A 208 3.08 6.92 25.24
C VAL A 208 2.04 5.81 25.19
N SER A 209 2.03 4.96 26.23
CA SER A 209 0.92 4.05 26.49
C SER A 209 0.05 4.64 27.60
N VAL A 210 -1.20 4.92 27.29
CA VAL A 210 -2.17 5.46 28.23
C VAL A 210 -3.01 4.32 28.76
N GLU A 211 -3.06 4.21 30.09
CA GLU A 211 -3.91 3.27 30.81
C GLU A 211 -4.88 4.08 31.67
N VAL A 212 -6.16 4.00 31.34
CA VAL A 212 -7.24 4.56 32.16
C VAL A 212 -7.74 3.43 33.05
N LEU A 213 -7.86 3.72 34.35
CA LEU A 213 -8.21 2.72 35.36
C LEU A 213 -9.73 2.51 35.48
N ASP A 214 -10.53 3.54 35.22
CA ASP A 214 -11.99 3.50 35.34
C ASP A 214 -12.67 4.43 34.30
N PRO A 215 -13.38 3.89 33.29
CA PRO A 215 -13.42 2.46 32.95
C PRO A 215 -12.01 1.94 32.59
N PRO A 216 -11.70 0.65 32.79
CA PRO A 216 -10.38 0.11 32.50
C PRO A 216 -10.17 -0.03 30.99
N PHE A 217 -9.23 0.72 30.42
CA PHE A 217 -8.78 0.53 29.03
C PHE A 217 -7.35 1.03 28.82
N LYS A 218 -6.69 0.43 27.82
CA LYS A 218 -5.30 0.71 27.47
C LYS A 218 -5.19 1.03 25.98
N MET A 219 -4.40 2.06 25.67
CA MET A 219 -4.14 2.52 24.30
C MET A 219 -2.68 2.97 24.17
N SER A 220 -2.19 3.05 22.94
CA SER A 220 -0.81 3.48 22.66
C SER A 220 -0.81 4.48 21.52
N GLY A 221 -0.24 5.65 21.74
CA GLY A 221 -0.27 6.75 20.79
C GLY A 221 0.91 7.70 20.97
N VAL A 222 0.80 8.89 20.38
CA VAL A 222 1.75 10.00 20.52
C VAL A 222 1.02 11.17 21.20
N VAL A 223 1.70 11.85 22.12
CA VAL A 223 1.17 13.10 22.71
C VAL A 223 1.21 14.18 21.64
N ASP A 224 0.05 14.60 21.16
CA ASP A 224 -0.11 15.57 20.07
C ASP A 224 0.03 17.01 20.60
N GLN A 225 -0.64 17.30 21.73
CA GLN A 225 -0.66 18.64 22.30
C GLN A 225 -0.85 18.61 23.82
N VAL A 226 -0.15 19.51 24.51
CA VAL A 226 -0.37 19.85 25.92
C VAL A 226 -0.80 21.32 25.97
N MET A 227 -2.00 21.59 26.48
CA MET A 227 -2.54 22.96 26.53
C MET A 227 -2.01 23.77 27.70
N GLU A 228 -2.06 25.09 27.60
CA GLU A 228 -1.73 25.95 28.73
C GLU A 228 -2.71 25.75 29.90
N PRO A 229 -2.23 25.72 31.15
CA PRO A 229 -3.09 25.44 32.28
C PRO A 229 -4.08 26.57 32.58
N THR A 230 -5.37 26.23 32.61
CA THR A 230 -6.46 27.15 32.93
C THR A 230 -6.84 27.04 34.41
N THR A 231 -7.20 28.17 35.02
CA THR A 231 -7.68 28.18 36.42
C THR A 231 -9.19 28.13 36.43
N TYR A 232 -9.73 27.18 37.19
CA TYR A 232 -11.16 27.09 37.44
C TYR A 232 -11.46 27.69 38.82
N ILE A 233 -12.14 28.83 38.81
CA ILE A 233 -12.62 29.50 40.01
C ILE A 233 -14.03 28.99 40.27
N SER A 234 -14.20 28.11 41.27
CA SER A 234 -15.51 27.64 41.69
C SER A 234 -16.13 28.58 42.72
N ASP A 235 -17.44 28.85 42.63
CA ASP A 235 -18.17 29.65 43.64
C ASP A 235 -18.16 29.02 45.04
N ARG A 236 -17.97 27.69 45.11
CA ARG A 236 -17.78 26.91 46.34
C ARG A 236 -16.78 25.79 46.06
N GLY A 237 -15.64 25.81 46.75
CA GLY A 237 -14.59 24.80 46.60
C GLY A 237 -13.18 25.40 46.52
N SER A 238 -12.19 24.53 46.37
CA SER A 238 -10.79 24.97 46.14
C SER A 238 -10.60 25.40 44.69
N VAL A 239 -9.85 26.48 44.47
CA VAL A 239 -9.41 26.87 43.13
C VAL A 239 -8.50 25.78 42.58
N MET A 240 -8.87 25.21 41.44
CA MET A 240 -8.13 24.13 40.79
C MET A 240 -7.55 24.62 39.46
N ARG A 241 -6.36 24.12 39.11
CA ARG A 241 -5.68 24.43 37.85
C ARG A 241 -5.62 23.15 37.02
N TRP A 242 -6.10 23.21 35.78
CA TRP A 242 -6.21 22.04 34.91
C TRP A 242 -5.52 22.31 33.58
N CYS A 243 -4.97 21.25 32.99
CA CYS A 243 -4.38 21.23 31.67
C CYS A 243 -5.05 20.14 30.85
N GLN A 244 -5.32 20.39 29.57
CA GLN A 244 -5.81 19.37 28.65
C GLN A 244 -4.64 18.77 27.88
N VAL A 245 -4.51 17.44 27.93
CA VAL A 245 -3.51 16.67 27.19
C VAL A 245 -4.23 15.88 26.10
N ARG A 246 -3.80 16.06 24.86
CA ARG A 246 -4.34 15.35 23.70
C ARG A 246 -3.36 14.28 23.26
N VAL A 247 -3.85 13.04 23.20
CA VAL A 247 -3.11 11.89 22.69
C VAL A 247 -3.81 11.37 21.43
N ARG A 248 -3.02 11.10 20.40
CA ARG A 248 -3.47 10.58 19.10
C ARG A 248 -2.84 9.21 18.85
N GLY A 249 -3.62 8.24 18.36
CA GLY A 249 -3.09 6.96 17.89
C GLY A 249 -4.06 6.16 17.04
#